data_AF-A0AA93DMB9-F1
#
_entry.id   AF-A0AA93DMB9-F1
#
_cell.length_a   1.000
_cell.length_b   1.000
_cell.length_c   1.000
_cell.angle_alpha   90.00
_cell.angle_beta   90.00
_cell.angle_gamma   90.00
#
_symmetry.space_group_name_H-M   'P 1'
#
loop_
_entity.id
_entity.type
_entity.pdbx_description
1 polymer ?
#
loop_
_entity_poly.entity_id
_entity_poly.type
_entity_poly.pdbx_seq_one_letter_code
_entity_poly.pdbx_strand_id
1 'polypeptide(L)'
;MTRVNVFVEGQTEETFVRDTLAPYFVQQGIYLNAILAQTSRGHKGGIASYGKVKHQITKLCQQDKKAKVTTLIDYYGLPTDFPKVGQGKPVNGDIYSWVSDLENAFYADIAQPNFWFIALKRE
;
A
#
# COMPACT_ATOMS: atom_id res chain seq x y z
N MET A 1 -9.00 -2.53 -20.68
CA MET A 1 -7.71 -1.99 -20.19
C MET A 1 -7.88 -1.65 -18.72
N THR A 2 -7.18 -2.36 -17.84
CA THR A 2 -7.24 -2.15 -16.39
C THR A 2 -5.96 -1.46 -15.94
N ARG A 3 -6.07 -0.28 -15.33
CA ARG A 3 -4.92 0.46 -14.78
C ARG A 3 -4.90 0.32 -13.27
N VAL A 4 -3.74 0.02 -12.71
CA VAL A 4 -3.56 -0.15 -11.26
C VAL A 4 -2.36 0.67 -10.81
N ASN A 5 -2.61 1.64 -9.95
CA ASN A 5 -1.56 2.38 -9.25
C ASN A 5 -1.20 1.61 -7.98
N VAL A 6 0.06 1.20 -7.85
CA VAL A 6 0.59 0.48 -6.69
C VAL A 6 1.37 1.47 -5.84
N PHE A 7 0.82 1.87 -4.70
CA PHE A 7 1.50 2.76 -3.77
C PHE A 7 2.57 1.96 -2.99
N VAL A 8 3.84 2.26 -3.22
CA VAL A 8 4.97 1.50 -2.69
C VAL A 8 5.72 2.30 -1.63
N GLU A 9 6.20 1.62 -0.60
CA GLU A 9 6.97 2.25 0.47
C GLU A 9 8.36 2.72 0.00
N GLY A 10 9.10 1.87 -0.71
CA GLY A 10 10.51 2.07 -1.03
C GLY A 10 10.86 1.82 -2.49
N GLN A 11 12.11 2.14 -2.85
CA GLN A 11 12.64 1.95 -4.20
C GLN A 11 12.77 0.47 -4.59
N THR A 12 12.97 -0.41 -3.61
CA THR A 12 13.00 -1.86 -3.83
C THR A 12 11.64 -2.36 -4.31
N GLU A 13 10.56 -1.97 -3.62
CA GLU A 13 9.19 -2.31 -3.98
C GLU A 13 8.78 -1.66 -5.32
N GLU A 14 9.20 -0.41 -5.56
CA GLU A 14 9.01 0.26 -6.86
C GLU A 14 9.64 -0.54 -8.00
N THR A 15 10.90 -0.94 -7.83
CA THR A 15 11.66 -1.73 -8.80
C THR A 15 11.02 -3.09 -9.01
N PHE A 16 10.56 -3.76 -7.95
CA PHE A 16 9.86 -5.04 -8.04
C PHE A 16 8.56 -4.93 -8.85
N VAL A 17 7.75 -3.88 -8.60
CA VAL A 17 6.54 -3.63 -9.37
C VAL A 17 6.87 -3.38 -10.84
N ARG A 18 7.85 -2.52 -11.13
CA ARG A 18 8.22 -2.13 -12.49
C ARG A 18 8.84 -3.26 -13.30
N ASP A 19 9.78 -3.99 -12.72
CA ASP A 19 10.66 -4.89 -13.45
C ASP A 19 10.20 -6.36 -13.36
N THR A 20 9.36 -6.71 -12.38
CA THR A 20 8.83 -8.08 -12.21
C THR A 20 7.32 -8.15 -12.42
N LEU A 21 6.53 -7.36 -11.70
CA LEU A 21 5.07 -7.49 -11.77
C LEU A 21 4.48 -6.91 -13.05
N ALA A 22 4.90 -5.71 -13.47
CA ALA A 22 4.32 -5.05 -14.64
C ALA A 22 4.48 -5.86 -15.94
N PRO A 23 5.64 -6.47 -16.25
CA PRO A 23 5.80 -7.30 -17.45
C PRO A 23 4.93 -8.57 -17.42
N TYR A 24 4.63 -9.11 -16.24
CA TYR A 24 3.75 -10.26 -16.09
C TYR A 24 2.29 -9.88 -16.36
N PHE A 25 1.82 -8.78 -15.76
CA PHE A 25 0.41 -8.37 -15.84
C PHE A 25 0.02 -7.69 -17.14
N VAL A 26 0.98 -7.08 -17.86
CA VAL A 26 0.68 -6.39 -19.13
C VAL A 26 0.11 -7.35 -20.18
N GLN A 27 0.55 -8.61 -20.18
CA GLN A 27 0.05 -9.66 -21.08
C GLN A 27 -1.42 -10.01 -20.83
N GLN A 28 -1.93 -9.68 -19.63
CA GLN A 28 -3.33 -9.88 -19.22
C GLN A 28 -4.17 -8.60 -19.39
N GLY A 29 -3.62 -7.54 -20.00
CA GLY A 29 -4.29 -6.25 -20.17
C GLY A 29 -4.39 -5.42 -18.88
N ILE A 30 -3.57 -5.75 -17.88
CA ILE A 30 -3.45 -5.05 -16.60
C ILE A 30 -2.13 -4.26 -16.59
N TYR A 31 -2.23 -2.96 -16.38
CA TYR A 31 -1.12 -2.03 -16.44
C TYR A 31 -0.82 -1.50 -15.05
N LEU A 32 0.30 -1.96 -14.47
CA LEU A 32 0.74 -1.53 -13.15
C LEU A 32 1.60 -0.27 -13.24
N ASN A 33 1.38 0.65 -12.32
CA ASN A 33 2.15 1.88 -12.18
C ASN A 33 2.56 2.06 -10.71
N ALA A 34 3.86 1.95 -10.42
CA ALA A 34 4.37 2.12 -9.08
C ALA A 34 4.38 3.61 -8.68
N ILE A 35 3.84 3.92 -7.50
CA ILE A 35 3.82 5.27 -6.92
C ILE A 35 4.57 5.24 -5.60
N LEU A 36 5.79 5.76 -5.59
CA LEU A 36 6.64 5.80 -4.40
C LEU A 36 6.12 6.78 -3.34
N ALA A 37 6.07 6.31 -2.09
CA ALA A 37 5.68 7.12 -0.94
C ALA A 37 6.57 8.35 -0.76
N GLN A 38 5.94 9.51 -0.54
CA GLN A 38 6.63 10.76 -0.23
C GLN A 38 6.65 10.99 1.29
N THR A 39 7.84 10.93 1.90
CA THR A 39 8.01 11.04 3.35
C THR A 39 8.43 12.42 3.83
N SER A 40 9.22 13.15 3.04
CA SER A 40 9.59 14.55 3.30
C SER A 40 10.10 15.27 2.04
N ARG A 41 10.28 16.60 2.12
CA ARG A 41 10.87 17.40 1.02
C ARG A 41 12.32 16.96 0.82
N GLY A 42 12.57 16.12 -0.18
CA GLY A 42 13.90 15.63 -0.56
C GLY A 42 14.19 14.15 -0.25
N HIS A 43 13.39 13.49 0.59
CA HIS A 43 13.53 12.05 0.83
C HIS A 43 12.36 11.29 0.18
N LYS A 44 12.71 10.30 -0.64
CA LYS A 44 11.78 9.37 -1.27
C LYS A 44 11.97 8.01 -0.61
N GLY A 45 10.90 7.44 -0.07
CA GLY A 45 10.95 6.13 0.59
C GLY A 45 10.60 6.16 2.08
N GLY A 46 10.07 5.03 2.56
CA GLY A 46 9.66 4.79 3.95
C GLY A 46 8.24 5.26 4.26
N ILE A 47 7.72 4.90 5.43
CA ILE A 47 6.47 5.45 5.96
C ILE A 47 6.71 6.06 7.33
N ALA A 48 6.74 7.39 7.39
CA ALA A 48 6.97 8.12 8.63
C ALA A 48 5.68 8.42 9.43
N SER A 49 4.52 8.44 8.77
CA SER A 49 3.22 8.65 9.41
C SER A 49 2.11 8.13 8.52
N TYR A 50 1.16 7.45 9.15
CA TYR A 50 -0.03 6.95 8.49
C TYR A 50 -0.87 8.09 7.91
N GLY A 51 -0.97 9.23 8.59
CA GLY A 51 -1.72 10.40 8.08
C GLY A 51 -1.24 10.85 6.69
N LYS A 52 0.08 10.82 6.44
CA LYS A 52 0.66 11.15 5.12
C LYS A 52 0.34 10.08 4.08
N VAL A 53 0.34 8.80 4.46
CA VAL A 53 -0.02 7.69 3.58
C VAL A 53 -1.48 7.78 3.18
N LYS A 54 -2.38 7.94 4.16
CA LYS A 54 -3.82 8.13 3.93
C LYS A 54 -4.07 9.28 2.97
N HIS A 55 -3.46 10.43 3.20
CA HIS A 55 -3.62 11.59 2.33
C HIS A 55 -3.19 11.31 0.88
N GLN A 56 -2.01 10.70 0.70
CA GLN A 56 -1.48 10.39 -0.64
C GLN A 56 -2.34 9.36 -1.37
N ILE A 57 -2.71 8.26 -0.72
CA ILE A 57 -3.57 7.22 -1.30
C ILE A 57 -4.94 7.79 -1.66
N THR A 58 -5.55 8.57 -0.77
CA THR A 58 -6.84 9.23 -1.03
C THR A 58 -6.75 10.15 -2.25
N LYS A 59 -5.69 10.96 -2.33
CA LYS A 59 -5.45 11.84 -3.48
C LYS A 59 -5.27 11.05 -4.78
N LEU A 60 -4.51 9.95 -4.76
CA LEU A 60 -4.33 9.08 -5.93
C LEU A 60 -5.67 8.49 -6.41
N CYS A 61 -6.50 8.02 -5.48
CA CYS A 61 -7.83 7.52 -5.78
C CYS A 61 -8.72 8.58 -6.44
N GLN A 62 -8.65 9.82 -5.96
CA GLN A 62 -9.46 10.93 -6.45
C GLN A 62 -8.97 11.48 -7.79
N GLN A 63 -7.66 11.49 -8.03
CA GLN A 63 -7.05 11.97 -9.28
C GLN A 63 -7.42 11.10 -10.47
N ASP A 64 -7.52 9.78 -10.27
CA ASP A 64 -7.89 8.85 -11.32
C ASP A 64 -8.93 7.83 -10.84
N LYS A 65 -10.20 8.24 -10.87
CA LYS A 65 -11.33 7.40 -10.46
C LYS A 65 -11.52 6.14 -11.32
N LYS A 66 -10.91 6.09 -12.51
CA LYS A 66 -10.98 4.94 -13.42
C LYS A 66 -9.86 3.94 -13.17
N ALA A 67 -8.75 4.36 -12.58
CA ALA A 67 -7.67 3.47 -12.16
C ALA A 67 -7.99 2.86 -10.79
N LYS A 68 -7.49 1.65 -10.57
CA LYS A 68 -7.49 0.99 -9.26
C LYS A 68 -6.26 1.42 -8.48
N VAL A 69 -6.37 1.47 -7.17
CA VAL A 69 -5.27 1.80 -6.28
C VAL A 69 -5.08 0.67 -5.30
N THR A 70 -3.86 0.17 -5.18
CA THR A 70 -3.43 -0.81 -4.16
C THR A 70 -2.13 -0.33 -3.50
N THR A 71 -1.63 -1.06 -2.53
CA THR A 71 -0.38 -0.77 -1.81
C THR A 71 0.61 -1.93 -1.91
N LEU A 72 1.90 -1.65 -1.72
CA LEU A 72 2.95 -2.62 -1.38
C LEU A 72 3.83 -2.00 -0.30
N ILE A 73 3.50 -2.29 0.95
CA ILE A 73 4.08 -1.70 2.16
C ILE A 73 4.55 -2.81 3.10
N ASP A 74 5.62 -2.57 3.85
CA ASP A 74 6.14 -3.52 4.84
C ASP A 74 5.36 -3.48 6.16
N TYR A 75 5.02 -4.64 6.73
CA TYR A 75 4.37 -4.76 8.03
C TYR A 75 5.27 -4.42 9.21
N TYR A 76 6.58 -4.59 9.06
CA TYR A 76 7.54 -4.38 10.14
C TYR A 76 7.87 -2.89 10.33
N GLY A 77 7.65 -2.08 9.29
CA GLY A 77 7.91 -0.64 9.28
C GLY A 77 6.68 0.26 9.49
N LEU A 78 5.52 -0.31 9.84
CA LEU A 78 4.30 0.50 9.98
C LEU A 78 4.43 1.51 11.14
N PRO A 79 3.98 2.76 10.93
CA PRO A 79 4.05 3.79 11.95
C PRO A 79 3.05 3.51 13.07
N THR A 80 3.30 4.03 14.27
CA THR A 80 2.47 3.77 15.46
C THR A 80 1.06 4.37 15.36
N ASP A 81 0.87 5.36 14.47
CA ASP A 81 -0.43 5.98 14.16
C ASP A 81 -1.25 5.19 13.12
N PHE A 82 -0.76 4.03 12.66
CA PHE A 82 -1.49 3.17 11.73
C PHE A 82 -2.67 2.47 12.44
N PRO A 83 -3.84 2.31 11.77
CA PRO A 83 -5.02 1.71 12.36
C PRO A 83 -4.72 0.33 12.97
N LYS A 84 -5.10 0.15 14.25
CA LYS A 84 -4.90 -1.08 15.05
C LYS A 84 -3.43 -1.51 15.31
N VAL A 85 -2.40 -0.81 14.83
CA VAL A 85 -0.98 -1.15 15.16
C VAL A 85 -0.68 -0.99 16.65
N GLY A 86 -1.25 0.03 17.30
CA GLY A 86 -1.10 0.26 18.74
C GLY A 86 -1.64 -0.85 19.65
N GLN A 87 -2.39 -1.82 19.11
CA GLN A 87 -2.83 -3.01 19.85
C GLN A 87 -1.70 -4.04 20.04
N GLY A 88 -0.56 -3.82 19.36
CA GLY A 88 0.63 -4.67 19.45
C GLY A 88 0.51 -5.92 18.58
N LYS A 89 1.67 -6.46 18.17
CA LYS A 89 1.74 -7.78 17.55
C LYS A 89 1.39 -8.83 18.61
N PRO A 90 0.57 -9.84 18.29
CA PRO A 90 0.25 -10.91 19.24
C PRO A 90 1.54 -11.65 19.64
N VAL A 91 1.78 -11.78 20.95
CA VAL A 91 3.00 -12.40 21.50
C VAL A 91 2.96 -13.93 21.39
N ASN A 92 1.77 -14.54 21.46
CA ASN A 92 1.53 -15.99 21.37
C ASN A 92 0.26 -16.31 20.54
N GLY A 93 0.02 -15.56 19.47
CA GLY A 93 -1.23 -15.65 18.69
C GLY A 93 -0.99 -15.76 17.19
N ASP A 94 -2.10 -15.87 16.46
CA ASP A 94 -2.09 -15.93 15.01
C ASP A 94 -1.70 -14.57 14.40
N ILE A 95 -0.51 -14.51 13.80
CA ILE A 95 -0.03 -13.32 13.10
C ILE A 95 -0.94 -13.00 11.92
N TYR A 96 -1.53 -14.01 11.28
CA TYR A 96 -2.41 -13.82 10.13
C TYR A 96 -3.71 -13.11 10.51
N SER A 97 -4.29 -13.42 11.68
CA SER A 97 -5.49 -12.72 12.14
C SER A 97 -5.20 -11.26 12.45
N TRP A 98 -4.07 -10.97 13.10
CA TRP A 98 -3.64 -9.59 13.38
C TRP A 98 -3.39 -8.81 12.09
N VAL A 99 -2.72 -9.43 11.13
CA VAL A 99 -2.51 -8.89 9.80
C VAL A 99 -3.84 -8.56 9.12
N SER A 100 -4.78 -9.51 9.07
CA SER A 100 -6.09 -9.28 8.46
C SER A 100 -6.88 -8.17 9.16
N ASP A 101 -6.71 -8.04 10.48
CA ASP A 101 -7.30 -6.93 11.23
C ASP A 101 -6.74 -5.56 10.84
N LEU A 102 -5.42 -5.47 10.62
CA LEU A 102 -4.77 -4.26 10.10
C LEU A 102 -5.26 -3.95 8.68
N GLU A 103 -5.30 -4.96 7.80
CA GLU A 103 -5.76 -4.84 6.42
C GLU A 103 -7.20 -4.29 6.37
N ASN A 104 -8.09 -4.86 7.18
CA ASN A 104 -9.48 -4.44 7.27
C ASN A 104 -9.64 -3.02 7.83
N ALA A 105 -8.88 -2.69 8.89
CA ALA A 105 -8.91 -1.36 9.48
C ALA A 105 -8.39 -0.29 8.51
N PHE A 106 -7.33 -0.62 7.77
CA PHE A 106 -6.76 0.25 6.75
C PHE A 106 -7.75 0.47 5.60
N TYR A 107 -8.37 -0.59 5.09
CA TYR A 107 -9.37 -0.50 4.04
C TYR A 107 -10.57 0.37 4.44
N ALA A 108 -11.10 0.11 5.64
CA ALA A 108 -12.23 0.87 6.19
C ALA A 108 -11.89 2.35 6.40
N ASP A 109 -10.65 2.67 6.77
CA ASP A 109 -10.23 4.05 7.01
C ASP A 109 -9.92 4.85 5.73
N ILE A 110 -9.44 4.21 4.65
CA ILE A 110 -9.28 4.84 3.34
C ILE A 110 -10.63 5.12 2.67
N ALA A 111 -11.56 4.15 2.71
CA ALA A 111 -12.94 4.28 2.24
C ALA A 111 -13.10 4.85 0.81
N GLN A 112 -12.20 4.51 -0.13
CA GLN A 112 -12.29 4.92 -1.53
C GLN A 112 -12.83 3.80 -2.43
N PRO A 113 -13.74 4.08 -3.38
CA PRO A 113 -14.42 3.06 -4.18
C PRO A 113 -13.52 2.35 -5.20
N ASN A 114 -12.40 2.97 -5.56
CA ASN A 114 -11.39 2.40 -6.46
C ASN A 114 -10.13 1.93 -5.74
N PHE A 115 -10.12 1.95 -4.41
CA PHE A 115 -9.08 1.32 -3.62
C PHE A 115 -9.41 -0.16 -3.45
N TRP A 116 -8.53 -1.03 -3.94
CA TRP A 116 -8.63 -2.48 -3.79
C TRP A 116 -7.32 -2.95 -3.19
N PHE A 117 -7.40 -3.36 -1.94
CA PHE A 117 -6.25 -3.74 -1.14
C PHE A 117 -5.79 -5.16 -1.50
N ILE A 118 -4.60 -5.30 -2.08
CA ILE A 118 -3.80 -6.54 -2.10
C ILE A 118 -2.32 -6.17 -2.01
N ALA A 119 -1.62 -6.86 -1.10
CA ALA A 119 -0.19 -6.85 -0.82
C ALA A 119 0.29 -5.86 0.25
N LEU A 120 0.23 -6.29 1.50
CA LEU A 120 1.28 -5.93 2.44
C LEU A 120 2.33 -7.05 2.34
N LYS A 121 3.59 -6.65 2.21
CA LYS A 121 4.74 -7.53 1.96
C LYS A 121 4.88 -8.53 3.11
N ARG A 122 4.60 -9.81 2.86
CA ARG A 122 4.82 -10.92 3.80
C ARG A 122 6.17 -11.54 3.44
N GLU A 123 7.21 -11.26 4.24
CA GLU A 123 8.47 -12.01 4.19
C GLU A 123 8.34 -13.30 5.00
#